data_AF-A0A7X7EGA8-F1
#
_entry.id   AF-A0A7X7EGA8-F1
#
_cell.length_a   1.000
_cell.length_b   1.000
_cell.length_c   1.000
_cell.angle_alpha   90.00
_cell.angle_beta   90.00
_cell.angle_gamma   90.00
#
_symmetry.space_group_name_H-M   'P 1'
#
loop_
_entity.id
_entity.type
_entity.pdbx_description
1 polymer ?
#
loop_
_entity_poly.entity_id
_entity_poly.type
_entity_poly.pdbx_seq_one_letter_code
_entity_poly.pdbx_strand_id
1 'polypeptide(L)'
;YFTTWVIAHPWRQPYKGLFYALALVYLVLGISREIWQKSIADQLMLILFVFVITFCLTVTLKNINSIANKTARTSAISIMIVSASMLPAILLALMFPSLKPLLFGIYFLALSITIMTFLFMEFVRLGRSEVVKNKELVLEDLQEYHITEREFAVIRLIGQGLTNKEIASQLGISANTVNNHVANIYGKTQVRSRIDLLNLLKQSW
;
A
#
# COMPACT_ATOMS: atom_id res chain seq x y z
N TYR A 1 -8.22 -9.10 3.61
CA TYR A 1 -7.36 -9.76 4.63
C TYR A 1 -5.97 -9.12 4.79
N PHE A 2 -5.39 -8.45 3.77
CA PHE A 2 -4.04 -7.85 3.86
C PHE A 2 -4.00 -6.48 4.56
N THR A 3 -5.06 -5.66 4.38
CA THR A 3 -5.20 -4.36 5.06
C THR A 3 -5.36 -4.50 6.57
N THR A 4 -5.99 -5.58 7.03
CA THR A 4 -6.15 -5.87 8.46
C THR A 4 -4.84 -6.20 9.13
N TRP A 5 -3.87 -6.89 8.51
CA TRP A 5 -2.67 -7.33 9.24
C TRP A 5 -1.61 -6.23 9.40
N VAL A 6 -1.38 -5.43 8.35
CA VAL A 6 -0.40 -4.32 8.35
C VAL A 6 -0.92 -3.11 9.14
N ILE A 7 -2.23 -2.91 9.22
CA ILE A 7 -2.85 -1.85 10.03
C ILE A 7 -3.15 -2.33 11.47
N ALA A 8 -3.42 -3.62 11.72
CA ALA A 8 -3.77 -4.08 13.07
C ALA A 8 -2.60 -4.16 14.07
N HIS A 9 -1.35 -4.30 13.61
CA HIS A 9 -0.22 -4.64 14.48
C HIS A 9 0.99 -3.68 14.59
N PRO A 10 1.02 -2.42 14.06
CA PRO A 10 2.08 -1.48 14.46
C PRO A 10 1.96 -1.07 15.93
N TRP A 11 0.72 -1.04 16.44
CA TRP A 11 0.41 -0.66 17.80
C TRP A 11 0.13 -1.92 18.64
N ARG A 12 1.17 -2.69 19.00
CA ARG A 12 1.02 -3.73 20.03
C ARG A 12 0.65 -3.07 21.37
N GLN A 13 -0.14 -3.74 22.19
CA GLN A 13 -0.29 -3.37 23.62
C GLN A 13 1.13 -3.29 24.22
N PRO A 14 1.53 -2.20 24.90
CA PRO A 14 0.70 -1.14 25.50
C PRO A 14 0.57 0.18 24.71
N TYR A 15 1.15 0.30 23.51
CA TYR A 15 1.24 1.60 22.81
C TYR A 15 -0.13 2.18 22.40
N LYS A 16 -1.13 1.34 22.08
CA LYS A 16 -2.50 1.79 21.79
C LYS A 16 -3.13 2.51 22.97
N GLY A 17 -3.08 1.88 24.15
CA GLY A 17 -3.66 2.43 25.37
C GLY A 17 -3.03 3.76 25.74
N LEU A 18 -1.69 3.84 25.64
CA LEU A 18 -0.95 5.08 25.87
C LEU A 18 -1.37 6.19 24.90
N PHE A 19 -1.52 5.89 23.60
CA PHE A 19 -1.95 6.89 22.62
C PHE A 19 -3.33 7.47 22.91
N TYR A 20 -4.33 6.60 23.18
CA TYR A 20 -5.67 7.06 23.52
C TYR A 20 -5.71 7.83 24.84
N ALA A 21 -4.91 7.42 25.83
CA ALA A 21 -4.78 8.15 27.08
C ALA A 21 -4.19 9.56 26.84
N LEU A 22 -3.12 9.69 26.07
CA LEU A 22 -2.52 10.99 25.72
C LEU A 22 -3.49 11.87 24.93
N ALA A 23 -4.26 11.29 24.00
CA ALA A 23 -5.28 12.00 23.24
C ALA A 23 -6.42 12.51 24.14
N LEU A 24 -6.86 11.70 25.11
CA LEU A 24 -7.86 12.09 26.09
C LEU A 24 -7.36 13.23 26.98
N VAL A 25 -6.11 13.15 27.46
CA VAL A 25 -5.48 14.22 28.26
C VAL A 25 -5.41 15.50 27.45
N TYR A 26 -5.01 15.43 26.17
CA TYR A 26 -4.97 16.60 25.28
C TYR A 26 -6.35 17.25 25.12
N LEU A 27 -7.40 16.45 24.91
CA LEU A 27 -8.77 16.94 24.76
C LEU A 27 -9.28 17.60 26.05
N VAL A 28 -9.04 16.98 27.21
CA VAL A 28 -9.43 17.54 28.51
C VAL A 28 -8.71 18.86 28.78
N LEU A 29 -7.40 18.94 28.49
CA LEU A 29 -6.64 20.18 28.60
C LEU A 29 -7.19 21.26 27.68
N GLY A 30 -7.55 20.92 26.44
CA GLY A 30 -8.16 21.85 25.48
C GLY A 30 -9.50 22.41 25.94
N ILE A 31 -10.38 21.56 26.47
CA ILE A 31 -11.66 22.02 27.04
C ILE A 31 -11.41 22.89 28.27
N SER A 32 -10.49 22.48 29.15
CA SER A 32 -10.15 23.24 30.36
C SER A 32 -9.57 24.62 30.04
N ARG A 33 -8.82 24.73 28.94
CA ARG A 33 -8.25 25.99 28.45
C ARG A 33 -9.35 26.98 28.10
N GLU A 34 -10.35 26.55 27.32
CA GLU A 34 -11.45 27.43 26.90
C GLU A 34 -12.33 27.85 28.07
N ILE A 35 -12.53 26.99 29.06
CA ILE A 35 -13.35 27.30 30.26
C ILE A 35 -12.63 28.26 31.20
N TRP A 36 -11.34 28.05 31.46
CA TRP A 36 -10.61 28.75 32.53
C TRP A 36 -9.66 29.84 32.03
N GLN A 37 -9.49 29.99 30.71
CA GLN A 37 -8.63 30.98 30.04
C GLN A 37 -7.20 31.09 30.64
N LYS A 38 -6.67 29.98 31.17
CA LYS A 38 -5.34 29.96 31.80
C LYS A 38 -4.25 29.76 30.75
N SER A 39 -3.32 30.73 30.67
CA SER A 39 -2.12 30.67 29.81
C SER A 39 -1.25 29.41 30.02
N ILE A 40 -1.28 28.82 31.21
CA ILE A 40 -0.56 27.58 31.53
C ILE A 40 -1.07 26.40 30.69
N ALA A 41 -2.38 26.34 30.42
CA ALA A 41 -2.96 25.25 29.64
C ALA A 41 -2.44 25.23 28.20
N ASP A 42 -2.22 26.39 27.58
CA ASP A 42 -1.65 26.53 26.24
C ASP A 42 -0.25 25.93 26.13
N GLN A 43 0.59 26.21 27.13
CA GLN A 43 1.96 25.69 27.19
C GLN A 43 1.96 24.17 27.39
N LEU A 44 1.12 23.66 28.30
CA LEU A 44 0.99 22.23 28.56
C LEU A 44 0.49 21.45 27.32
N MET A 45 -0.50 21.99 26.62
CA MET A 45 -0.98 21.37 25.37
C MET A 45 0.11 21.32 24.31
N LEU A 46 0.90 22.37 24.15
CA LEU A 46 1.97 22.40 23.14
C LEU A 46 3.08 21.41 23.47
N ILE A 47 3.49 21.32 24.75
CA ILE A 47 4.47 20.33 25.22
C ILE A 47 3.94 18.91 24.97
N LEU A 48 2.69 18.65 25.32
CA LEU A 48 2.04 17.36 25.08
C LEU A 48 1.97 17.02 23.59
N PHE A 49 1.69 18.00 22.73
CA PHE A 49 1.65 17.81 21.29
C PHE A 49 3.01 17.43 20.71
N VAL A 50 4.08 18.16 21.09
CA VAL A 50 5.46 17.86 20.69
C VAL A 50 5.89 16.47 21.19
N PHE A 51 5.51 16.12 22.43
CA PHE A 51 5.76 14.79 22.99
C PHE A 51 5.08 13.69 22.18
N VAL A 52 3.79 13.84 21.86
CA VAL A 52 3.02 12.87 21.06
C VAL A 52 3.63 12.69 19.67
N ILE A 53 4.02 13.78 18.98
CA ILE A 53 4.67 13.69 17.66
C ILE A 53 5.99 12.93 17.77
N THR A 54 6.84 13.28 18.73
CA THR A 54 8.14 12.63 18.95
C THR A 54 7.97 11.15 19.28
N PHE A 55 6.97 10.80 20.08
CA PHE A 55 6.61 9.42 20.40
C PHE A 55 6.13 8.64 19.17
N CYS A 56 5.24 9.22 18.36
CA CYS A 56 4.77 8.60 17.11
C CYS A 56 5.92 8.40 16.11
N LEU A 57 6.82 9.37 15.97
CA LEU A 57 8.01 9.27 15.12
C LEU A 57 8.93 8.14 15.56
N THR A 58 9.25 8.05 16.86
CA THR A 58 10.13 7.00 17.40
C THR A 58 9.54 5.60 17.26
N VAL A 59 8.23 5.43 17.51
CA VAL A 59 7.54 4.15 17.30
C VAL A 59 7.55 3.76 15.82
N THR A 60 7.30 4.71 14.91
CA THR A 60 7.26 4.42 13.47
C THR A 60 8.66 4.11 12.94
N LEU A 61 9.67 4.86 13.34
CA LEU A 61 11.08 4.61 12.98
C LEU A 61 11.53 3.20 13.38
N LYS A 62 11.20 2.78 14.61
CA LYS A 62 11.57 1.45 15.11
C LYS A 62 10.92 0.29 14.33
N ASN A 63 9.73 0.53 13.76
CA ASN A 63 8.95 -0.49 13.06
C ASN A 63 8.96 -0.33 11.53
N ILE A 64 9.71 0.63 10.96
CA ILE A 64 9.63 0.91 9.51
C ILE A 64 10.02 -0.29 8.64
N ASN A 65 10.94 -1.12 9.13
CA ASN A 65 11.41 -2.32 8.45
C ASN A 65 10.40 -3.49 8.51
N SER A 66 9.39 -3.44 9.40
CA SER A 66 8.34 -4.46 9.44
C SER A 66 7.30 -4.28 8.33
N ILE A 67 7.32 -3.15 7.61
CA ILE A 67 6.41 -2.88 6.49
C ILE A 67 6.92 -3.62 5.25
N ALA A 68 6.30 -4.76 4.94
CA ALA A 68 6.65 -5.58 3.77
C ALA A 68 6.38 -4.87 2.43
N ASN A 69 5.34 -4.03 2.39
CA ASN A 69 4.93 -3.32 1.18
C ASN A 69 5.81 -2.08 0.94
N LYS A 70 6.64 -2.11 -0.12
CA LYS A 70 7.60 -1.04 -0.45
C LYS A 70 6.93 0.33 -0.58
N THR A 71 5.78 0.42 -1.24
CA THR A 71 5.06 1.69 -1.42
C THR A 71 4.57 2.26 -0.09
N ALA A 72 3.94 1.42 0.74
CA ALA A 72 3.47 1.83 2.06
C ALA A 72 4.63 2.29 2.96
N ARG A 73 5.79 1.64 2.84
CA ARG A 73 7.01 2.05 3.54
C ARG A 73 7.51 3.42 3.10
N THR A 74 7.56 3.68 1.78
CA THR A 74 7.95 4.99 1.25
C THR A 74 7.01 6.09 1.74
N SER A 75 5.70 5.85 1.74
CA SER A 75 4.73 6.84 2.21
C SER A 75 4.80 7.09 3.71
N ALA A 76 5.03 6.04 4.52
CA ALA A 76 5.28 6.20 5.95
C ALA A 76 6.54 7.06 6.21
N ILE A 77 7.60 6.87 5.43
CA ILE A 77 8.82 7.71 5.48
C ILE A 77 8.49 9.16 5.11
N SER A 78 7.71 9.40 4.05
CA SER A 78 7.30 10.77 3.66
C SER A 78 6.52 11.47 4.77
N ILE A 79 5.54 10.79 5.39
CA ILE A 79 4.76 11.32 6.52
C ILE A 79 5.67 11.64 7.71
N MET A 80 6.64 10.76 8.00
CA MET A 80 7.62 10.99 9.07
C MET A 80 8.51 12.19 8.79
N ILE A 81 9.01 12.35 7.56
CA ILE A 81 9.86 13.50 7.18
C ILE A 81 9.09 14.80 7.34
N VAL A 82 7.84 14.86 6.84
CA VAL A 82 6.97 16.04 6.99
C VAL A 82 6.68 16.32 8.47
N SER A 83 6.39 15.29 9.26
CA SER A 83 6.12 15.45 10.69
C SER A 83 7.36 15.93 11.47
N ALA A 84 8.55 15.42 11.13
CA ALA A 84 9.81 15.79 11.76
C ALA A 84 10.29 17.19 11.37
N SER A 85 10.15 17.59 10.10
CA SER A 85 10.56 18.92 9.64
C SER A 85 9.75 20.06 10.25
N MET A 86 8.54 19.76 10.73
CA MET A 86 7.64 20.73 11.35
C MET A 86 7.83 20.89 12.86
N LEU A 87 8.54 19.97 13.54
CA LEU A 87 8.84 20.08 14.97
C LEU A 87 9.55 21.39 15.33
N PRO A 88 10.62 21.83 14.62
CA PRO A 88 11.26 23.12 14.87
C PRO A 88 10.30 24.31 14.71
N ALA A 89 9.40 24.25 13.72
CA ALA A 89 8.40 25.29 13.50
C ALA A 89 7.40 25.37 14.65
N ILE A 90 6.94 24.23 15.16
CA ILE A 90 6.05 24.17 16.33
C ILE A 90 6.76 24.69 17.59
N LEU A 91 8.05 24.37 17.77
CA LEU A 91 8.86 24.90 18.87
C LEU A 91 9.07 26.42 18.75
N LEU A 92 9.23 26.95 17.55
CA LEU A 92 9.31 28.41 17.31
C LEU A 92 8.02 29.12 17.77
N ALA A 93 6.89 28.42 17.73
CA ALA A 93 5.61 28.93 18.22
C ALA A 93 5.58 29.15 19.75
N LEU A 94 6.54 28.59 20.52
CA LEU A 94 6.76 28.95 21.93
C LEU A 94 7.33 30.37 22.07
N MET A 95 8.27 30.72 21.19
CA MET A 95 8.98 32.00 21.22
C MET A 95 8.12 33.13 20.64
N PHE A 96 7.30 32.82 19.64
CA PHE A 96 6.47 33.79 18.91
C PHE A 96 4.99 33.37 18.92
N PRO A 97 4.23 33.66 19.99
CA PRO A 97 2.83 33.27 20.11
C PRO A 97 1.93 33.79 18.98
N SER A 98 2.24 34.98 18.43
CA SER A 98 1.49 35.58 17.32
C SER A 98 1.57 34.78 16.02
N LEU A 99 2.62 33.95 15.84
CA LEU A 99 2.79 33.10 14.66
C LEU A 99 2.09 31.74 14.80
N LYS A 100 1.60 31.37 16.00
CA LYS A 100 0.97 30.07 16.25
C LYS A 100 -0.11 29.71 15.22
N PRO A 101 -1.12 30.55 14.94
CA PRO A 101 -2.20 30.16 14.02
C PRO A 101 -1.69 29.83 12.62
N LEU A 102 -0.71 30.60 12.13
CA LEU A 102 -0.10 30.39 10.83
C LEU A 102 0.69 29.08 10.79
N LEU A 103 1.53 28.82 11.79
CA LEU A 103 2.38 27.63 11.84
C LEU A 103 1.56 26.34 11.96
N PHE A 104 0.50 26.34 12.78
CA PHE A 104 -0.43 25.21 12.87
C PHE A 104 -1.21 25.02 11.56
N GLY A 105 -1.65 26.09 10.91
CA GLY A 105 -2.31 26.02 9.61
C GLY A 105 -1.44 25.38 8.53
N ILE A 106 -0.18 25.81 8.43
CA ILE A 106 0.81 25.23 7.49
C ILE A 106 1.05 23.75 7.80
N TYR A 107 1.18 23.39 9.08
CA TYR A 107 1.36 22.00 9.51
C TYR A 107 0.19 21.11 9.08
N PHE A 108 -1.05 21.49 9.39
CA PHE A 108 -2.23 20.69 9.02
C PHE A 108 -2.42 20.61 7.51
N LEU A 109 -2.10 21.66 6.77
CA LEU A 109 -2.15 21.64 5.30
C LEU A 109 -1.12 20.68 4.71
N ALA A 110 0.14 20.73 5.17
CA ALA A 110 1.18 19.82 4.69
C ALA A 110 0.87 18.35 5.01
N LEU A 111 0.35 18.09 6.21
CA LEU A 111 -0.06 16.76 6.64
C LEU A 111 -1.27 16.26 5.83
N SER A 112 -2.28 17.10 5.60
CA SER A 112 -3.48 16.73 4.84
C SER A 112 -3.15 16.39 3.39
N ILE A 113 -2.31 17.20 2.73
CA ILE A 113 -1.84 16.93 1.36
C ILE A 113 -1.10 15.59 1.32
N THR A 114 -0.16 15.35 2.24
CA THR A 114 0.62 14.11 2.28
C THR A 114 -0.27 12.89 2.48
N ILE A 115 -1.24 12.96 3.39
CA ILE A 115 -2.20 11.88 3.65
C ILE A 115 -3.11 11.66 2.44
N MET A 116 -3.63 12.72 1.83
CA MET A 116 -4.51 12.62 0.67
C MET A 116 -3.80 12.01 -0.54
N THR A 117 -2.57 12.44 -0.84
CA THR A 117 -1.76 11.84 -1.90
C THR A 117 -1.49 10.37 -1.62
N PHE A 118 -1.20 10.00 -0.37
CA PHE A 118 -1.01 8.59 0.01
C PHE A 118 -2.29 7.76 -0.18
N LEU A 119 -3.42 8.25 0.34
CA LEU A 119 -4.71 7.57 0.21
C LEU A 119 -5.09 7.39 -1.26
N PHE A 120 -4.94 8.45 -2.07
CA PHE A 120 -5.21 8.38 -3.50
C PHE A 120 -4.36 7.31 -4.20
N MET A 121 -3.05 7.29 -3.94
CA MET A 121 -2.14 6.28 -4.49
C MET A 121 -2.55 4.85 -4.08
N GLU A 122 -2.96 4.65 -2.83
CA GLU A 122 -3.37 3.34 -2.34
C GLU A 122 -4.74 2.92 -2.91
N PHE A 123 -5.70 3.85 -3.05
CA PHE A 123 -6.99 3.59 -3.70
C PHE A 123 -6.82 3.21 -5.17
N VAL A 124 -6.00 3.95 -5.92
CA VAL A 124 -5.67 3.62 -7.32
C VAL A 124 -5.03 2.24 -7.42
N ARG A 125 -4.16 1.90 -6.48
CA ARG A 125 -3.53 0.59 -6.43
C ARG A 125 -4.53 -0.53 -6.16
N LEU A 126 -5.43 -0.35 -5.20
CA LEU A 126 -6.47 -1.33 -4.88
C LEU A 126 -7.38 -1.55 -6.08
N GLY A 127 -7.80 -0.47 -6.75
CA GLY A 127 -8.59 -0.55 -7.98
C GLY A 127 -7.88 -1.30 -9.11
N ARG A 128 -6.59 -1.03 -9.34
CA ARG A 128 -5.82 -1.73 -10.39
C ARG A 128 -5.58 -3.22 -10.06
N SER A 129 -5.42 -3.56 -8.78
CA SER A 129 -5.16 -4.95 -8.36
C SER A 129 -6.38 -5.86 -8.51
N GLU A 130 -7.61 -5.34 -8.45
CA GLU A 130 -8.82 -6.13 -8.71
C GLU A 130 -9.09 -6.29 -10.21
N VAL A 131 -8.92 -5.21 -10.99
CA VAL A 131 -9.15 -5.25 -12.45
C VAL A 131 -8.21 -6.23 -13.15
N VAL A 132 -6.93 -6.27 -12.77
CA VAL A 132 -5.94 -7.17 -13.39
C VAL A 132 -6.14 -8.64 -12.98
N LYS A 133 -6.81 -8.93 -11.86
CA LYS A 133 -7.04 -10.32 -11.40
C LYS A 133 -8.23 -11.01 -12.08
N ASN A 134 -9.17 -10.25 -12.66
CA ASN A 134 -10.45 -10.76 -13.15
C ASN A 134 -10.60 -10.77 -14.68
N LYS A 135 -9.57 -10.38 -15.45
CA LYS A 135 -9.59 -10.60 -16.88
C LYS A 135 -9.22 -12.06 -17.15
N GLU A 136 -10.21 -12.94 -17.22
CA GLU A 136 -10.00 -14.30 -17.72
C GLU A 136 -9.60 -14.22 -19.19
N LEU A 137 -8.56 -14.99 -19.56
CA LEU A 137 -8.26 -15.24 -20.97
C LEU A 137 -9.52 -15.77 -21.65
N VAL A 138 -9.93 -15.16 -22.75
CA VAL A 138 -10.92 -15.74 -23.64
C VAL A 138 -10.27 -16.05 -24.98
N LEU A 139 -10.82 -17.01 -25.73
CA LEU A 139 -10.24 -17.45 -27.01
C LEU A 139 -10.18 -16.28 -28.01
N GLU A 140 -11.13 -15.37 -27.91
CA GLU A 140 -11.25 -14.15 -28.70
C GLU A 140 -9.98 -13.28 -28.63
N ASP A 141 -9.32 -13.21 -27.47
CA ASP A 141 -8.10 -12.42 -27.27
C ASP A 141 -6.91 -12.94 -28.11
N LEU A 142 -7.00 -14.18 -28.61
CA LEU A 142 -5.94 -14.86 -29.37
C LEU A 142 -6.35 -15.18 -30.81
N GLN A 143 -7.42 -14.56 -31.32
CA GLN A 143 -7.90 -14.78 -32.69
C GLN A 143 -6.83 -14.47 -33.74
N GLU A 144 -5.99 -13.46 -33.53
CA GLU A 144 -4.90 -13.07 -34.43
C GLU A 144 -3.89 -14.22 -34.67
N TYR A 145 -3.70 -15.08 -33.67
CA TYR A 145 -2.76 -16.20 -33.74
C TYR A 145 -3.40 -17.50 -34.24
N HIS A 146 -4.69 -17.48 -34.60
CA HIS A 146 -5.44 -18.67 -35.04
C HIS A 146 -5.29 -19.86 -34.09
N ILE A 147 -5.35 -19.58 -32.77
CA ILE A 147 -5.32 -20.60 -31.72
C ILE A 147 -6.62 -21.41 -31.77
N THR A 148 -6.48 -22.73 -31.70
CA THR A 148 -7.61 -23.66 -31.60
C THR A 148 -8.08 -23.79 -30.15
N GLU A 149 -9.33 -24.21 -29.94
CA GLU A 149 -9.88 -24.55 -28.62
C GLU A 149 -8.96 -25.46 -27.79
N ARG A 150 -8.31 -26.43 -28.46
CA ARG A 150 -7.43 -27.38 -27.78
C ARG A 150 -6.10 -26.74 -27.35
N GLU A 151 -5.50 -25.93 -28.22
CA GLU A 151 -4.30 -25.16 -27.90
C GLU A 151 -4.60 -24.11 -26.81
N PHE A 152 -5.78 -23.51 -26.84
CA PHE A 152 -6.24 -22.59 -25.82
C PHE A 152 -6.36 -23.23 -24.44
N ALA A 153 -6.93 -24.43 -24.36
CA ALA A 153 -6.96 -25.20 -23.12
C ALA A 153 -5.54 -25.43 -22.57
N VAL A 154 -4.58 -25.74 -23.43
CA VAL A 154 -3.16 -25.88 -23.05
C VAL A 154 -2.58 -24.54 -22.56
N ILE A 155 -2.84 -23.44 -23.27
CA ILE A 155 -2.40 -22.08 -22.89
C ILE A 155 -2.92 -21.68 -21.51
N ARG A 156 -4.20 -21.92 -21.21
CA ARG A 156 -4.78 -21.61 -19.88
C ARG A 156 -4.06 -22.35 -18.76
N LEU A 157 -3.76 -23.63 -18.95
CA LEU A 157 -3.05 -24.42 -17.95
C LEU A 157 -1.57 -24.04 -17.84
N ILE A 158 -0.96 -23.58 -18.94
CA ILE A 158 0.38 -22.99 -18.90
C ILE A 158 0.40 -21.72 -18.05
N GLY A 159 -0.61 -20.86 -18.21
CA GLY A 159 -0.80 -19.62 -17.44
C GLY A 159 -0.99 -19.87 -15.93
N GLN A 160 -1.54 -21.01 -15.57
CA GLN A 160 -1.65 -21.47 -14.18
C GLN A 160 -0.34 -22.05 -13.61
N GLY A 161 0.70 -22.20 -14.44
CA GLY A 161 2.01 -22.70 -14.02
C GLY A 161 2.19 -24.22 -14.09
N LEU A 162 1.24 -24.97 -14.67
CA LEU A 162 1.33 -26.44 -14.72
C LEU A 162 2.40 -26.91 -15.71
N THR A 163 3.17 -27.93 -15.32
CA THR A 163 4.11 -28.63 -16.20
C THR A 163 3.38 -29.42 -17.29
N ASN A 164 4.06 -29.74 -18.39
CA ASN A 164 3.43 -30.48 -19.50
C ASN A 164 2.90 -31.86 -19.07
N LYS A 165 3.48 -32.48 -18.03
CA LYS A 165 2.98 -33.72 -17.44
C LYS A 165 1.67 -33.53 -16.66
N GLU A 166 1.57 -32.44 -15.90
CA GLU A 166 0.35 -32.11 -15.16
C GLU A 166 -0.78 -31.69 -16.11
N ILE A 167 -0.45 -30.91 -17.15
CA ILE A 167 -1.38 -30.56 -18.24
C ILE A 167 -1.90 -31.83 -18.92
N ALA A 168 -1.00 -32.77 -19.24
CA ALA A 168 -1.35 -34.05 -19.85
C ALA A 168 -2.36 -34.84 -18.99
N SER A 169 -2.11 -34.90 -17.69
CA SER A 169 -3.01 -35.52 -16.71
C SER A 169 -4.38 -34.86 -16.68
N GLN A 170 -4.44 -33.53 -16.59
CA GLN A 170 -5.70 -32.78 -16.56
C GLN A 170 -6.51 -32.90 -17.85
N LEU A 171 -5.81 -32.94 -18.98
CA LEU A 171 -6.44 -32.94 -20.30
C LEU A 171 -6.69 -34.35 -20.86
N GLY A 172 -6.34 -35.40 -20.11
CA GLY A 172 -6.53 -36.80 -20.50
C GLY A 172 -5.73 -37.23 -21.74
N ILE A 173 -4.54 -36.64 -21.95
CA ILE A 173 -3.69 -36.90 -23.13
C ILE A 173 -2.25 -37.22 -22.71
N SER A 174 -1.42 -37.67 -23.65
CA SER A 174 0.00 -37.93 -23.34
C SER A 174 0.80 -36.62 -23.20
N ALA A 175 1.87 -36.65 -22.39
CA ALA A 175 2.82 -35.53 -22.29
C ALA A 175 3.45 -35.18 -23.65
N ASN A 176 3.63 -36.16 -24.53
CA ASN A 176 4.13 -35.94 -25.89
C ASN A 176 3.12 -35.14 -26.74
N THR A 177 1.82 -35.44 -26.59
CA THR A 177 0.74 -34.69 -27.25
C THR A 177 0.71 -33.23 -26.75
N VAL A 178 0.91 -33.00 -25.45
CA VAL A 178 1.04 -31.64 -24.91
C VAL A 178 2.26 -30.93 -25.48
N ASN A 179 3.42 -31.59 -25.59
CA ASN A 179 4.61 -31.01 -26.21
C ASN A 179 4.35 -30.58 -27.66
N ASN A 180 3.61 -31.39 -28.42
CA ASN A 180 3.22 -31.05 -29.79
C ASN A 180 2.30 -29.83 -29.83
N HIS A 181 1.30 -29.75 -28.94
CA HIS A 181 0.47 -28.55 -28.82
C HIS A 181 1.30 -27.32 -28.46
N VAL A 182 2.24 -27.42 -27.52
CA VAL A 182 3.14 -26.32 -27.14
C VAL A 182 4.01 -25.86 -28.30
N ALA A 183 4.57 -26.79 -29.08
CA ALA A 183 5.37 -26.47 -30.26
C ALA A 183 4.54 -25.72 -31.31
N ASN A 184 3.30 -26.15 -31.55
CA ASN A 184 2.39 -25.47 -32.46
C ASN A 184 2.01 -24.07 -31.96
N ILE A 185 1.73 -23.93 -30.66
CA ILE A 185 1.46 -22.62 -30.03
C ILE A 185 2.64 -21.68 -30.23
N TYR A 186 3.87 -22.14 -30.01
CA TYR A 186 5.07 -21.34 -30.22
C TYR A 186 5.24 -20.92 -31.68
N GLY A 187 4.96 -21.83 -32.62
CA GLY A 187 4.97 -21.51 -34.04
C GLY A 187 3.92 -20.46 -34.42
N LYS A 188 2.69 -20.55 -33.89
CA LYS A 188 1.61 -19.61 -34.17
C LYS A 188 1.82 -18.23 -33.54
N THR A 189 2.34 -18.19 -32.31
CA THR A 189 2.56 -16.96 -31.55
C THR A 189 3.94 -16.33 -31.78
N GLN A 190 4.82 -16.98 -32.54
CA GLN A 190 6.19 -16.55 -32.84
C GLN A 190 7.08 -16.37 -31.58
N VAL A 191 6.71 -16.99 -30.46
CA VAL A 191 7.48 -16.98 -29.22
C VAL A 191 8.45 -18.15 -29.18
N ARG A 192 9.57 -18.00 -28.45
CA ARG A 192 10.65 -19.01 -28.42
C ARG A 192 10.70 -19.82 -27.14
N SER A 193 10.01 -19.36 -26.10
CA SER A 193 10.03 -20.00 -24.80
C SER A 193 8.69 -19.90 -24.09
N ARG A 194 8.54 -20.73 -23.06
CA ARG A 194 7.38 -20.67 -22.16
C ARG A 194 7.27 -19.31 -21.48
N ILE A 195 8.40 -18.70 -21.14
CA ILE A 195 8.45 -17.38 -20.52
C ILE A 195 7.97 -16.32 -21.52
N ASP A 196 8.39 -16.40 -22.77
CA ASP A 196 7.94 -15.49 -23.83
C ASP A 196 6.43 -15.62 -24.06
N LEU A 197 5.90 -16.85 -24.09
CA LEU A 197 4.46 -17.09 -24.15
C LEU A 197 3.72 -16.44 -22.97
N LEU A 198 4.22 -16.64 -21.75
CA LEU A 198 3.62 -16.02 -20.55
C LEU A 198 3.69 -14.50 -20.58
N ASN A 199 4.74 -13.91 -21.14
CA ASN A 199 4.86 -12.47 -21.30
C ASN A 199 3.91 -11.93 -22.36
N LEU A 200 3.73 -12.65 -23.47
CA LEU A 200 2.75 -12.32 -24.51
C LEU A 200 1.33 -12.33 -23.94
N LEU A 201 0.95 -13.37 -23.19
CA LEU A 201 -0.36 -13.44 -22.53
C LEU A 201 -0.59 -12.31 -21.52
N LYS A 202 0.47 -11.86 -20.81
CA LYS A 202 0.42 -10.68 -19.92
C LYS A 202 0.30 -9.35 -20.64
N GLN A 203 0.61 -9.27 -21.94
CA GLN A 203 0.41 -8.04 -22.72
C GLN A 203 -1.02 -7.98 -23.27
N SER A 204 -1.60 -9.14 -23.56
CA SER A 204 -3.00 -9.28 -23.92
C SER A 204 -3.95 -9.04 -22.72
N TRP A 205 -3.48 -9.17 -21.48
CA TRP A 205 -4.28 -9.02 -20.24
C TRP A 205 -3.84 -7.88 -19.32
#